data_AF-A0A833D2Q4-F1
#
_entry.id   AF-A0A833D2Q4-F1
#
_cell.length_a   1.000
_cell.length_b   1.000
_cell.length_c   1.000
_cell.angle_alpha   90.00
_cell.angle_beta   90.00
_cell.angle_gamma   90.00
#
_symmetry.space_group_name_H-M   'P 1'
#
loop_
_entity.id
_entity.type
_entity.pdbx_description
1 polymer ?
#
loop_
_entity_poly.entity_id
_entity_poly.type
_entity_poly.pdbx_seq_one_letter_code
_entity_poly.pdbx_strand_id
1 'polypeptide(L)'
;LFIRPDKFARFVTCLVYVPRDRYDSELRKKIGNVLEKDLNGKITNWQSQLGELAFARIHFSIRILQKQSLSYDVKAIENNLSEATLTWRDSLQKTLFKFKGEEKGLQLFEKYGLSFSKGYQEKFTAQKAVLDINEIESAFSTSGLKASLDYADGEERSKLKFKIYSVEGPVSLSNILPVLENMNMRVLSELPFLVTLPSNKKAWIHDFELETRERDEVDLEHIRENFLTGFNRIWQNEVENDGFNRLIVRANFTWRECQLIRAYAKYLRQLQVTFSQAYMEEVLANHPLICRMLIQLYTFQFCPDCKEERDSARNEILKRIFSHLENVMNLDEDRILRKFINMVMSTLRTNYYQLENDLPKSYLSFKINCKEIDEMPLPRPLYEIFVYSPRVEAIHLRGGKVARGGIRWSDRREDFRTEVLGLMKAQTVKNAVIVPVGSKGGFVLKQLPTPEDREALKQEVIFCYKTMICGLLDLTDNIVDKDIVSPPNLIKRDDDDPYLVVAADKG
;
A
#
# COMPACT_ATOMS: atom_id res chain seq x y z
N LEU A 1 -40.76 -16.75 26.20
CA LEU A 1 -41.59 -15.52 26.16
C LEU A 1 -43.04 -15.94 26.32
N PHE A 2 -43.88 -15.17 27.02
CA PHE A 2 -45.32 -15.42 27.04
C PHE A 2 -46.08 -14.19 26.53
N ILE A 3 -46.83 -14.36 25.44
CA ILE A 3 -47.62 -13.30 24.80
C ILE A 3 -49.10 -13.57 25.07
N ARG A 4 -49.83 -12.55 25.54
CA ARG A 4 -51.28 -12.58 25.70
C ARG A 4 -51.92 -11.34 25.06
N PRO A 5 -52.62 -11.47 23.93
CA PRO A 5 -53.40 -10.39 23.37
C PRO A 5 -54.67 -10.14 24.20
N ASP A 6 -55.10 -8.89 24.28
CA ASP A 6 -56.40 -8.50 24.82
C ASP A 6 -57.54 -8.94 23.88
N LYS A 7 -58.75 -9.12 24.42
CA LYS A 7 -59.96 -9.54 23.67
C LYS A 7 -60.28 -8.64 22.48
N PHE A 8 -59.89 -7.36 22.53
CA PHE A 8 -60.10 -6.39 21.45
C PHE A 8 -58.86 -6.14 20.58
N ALA A 9 -57.77 -6.90 20.77
CA ALA A 9 -56.48 -6.75 20.09
C ALA A 9 -55.89 -5.32 20.14
N ARG A 10 -56.30 -4.51 21.12
CA ARG A 10 -55.79 -3.13 21.32
C ARG A 10 -54.47 -3.11 22.09
N PHE A 11 -54.31 -4.08 22.97
CA PHE A 11 -53.13 -4.25 23.81
C PHE A 11 -52.63 -5.69 23.76
N VAL A 12 -51.33 -5.85 23.87
CA VAL A 12 -50.66 -7.13 24.04
C VAL A 12 -49.80 -7.06 25.28
N THR A 13 -49.98 -8.05 26.15
CA THR A 13 -49.14 -8.25 27.33
C THR A 13 -48.04 -9.24 26.99
N CYS A 14 -46.79 -8.84 27.19
CA CYS A 14 -45.62 -9.71 27.04
C CYS A 14 -44.93 -9.91 28.37
N LEU A 15 -44.77 -11.16 28.78
CA LEU A 15 -44.01 -11.59 29.94
C LEU A 15 -42.70 -12.20 29.46
N VAL A 16 -41.59 -11.51 29.73
CA VAL A 16 -40.24 -11.93 29.36
C VAL A 16 -39.48 -12.35 30.62
N TYR A 17 -38.86 -13.51 30.57
CA TYR A 17 -37.98 -14.02 31.61
C TYR A 17 -36.54 -13.91 31.12
N VAL A 18 -35.68 -13.27 31.91
CA VAL A 18 -34.24 -13.17 31.63
C VAL A 18 -33.45 -13.59 32.86
N PRO A 19 -32.26 -14.19 32.71
CA PRO A 19 -31.38 -14.49 33.84
C PRO A 19 -31.14 -13.24 34.69
N ARG A 20 -31.31 -13.36 36.01
CA ARG A 20 -31.28 -12.22 36.94
C ARG A 20 -29.94 -11.48 36.92
N ASP A 21 -28.85 -12.22 36.79
CA ASP A 21 -27.47 -11.74 36.67
C ASP A 21 -27.22 -10.89 35.40
N ARG A 22 -28.06 -11.05 34.38
CA ARG A 22 -27.97 -10.31 33.11
C ARG A 22 -28.94 -9.13 33.01
N TYR A 23 -29.83 -8.95 33.98
CA TYR A 23 -30.85 -7.90 33.91
C TYR A 23 -30.26 -6.51 34.23
N ASP A 24 -30.30 -5.63 33.24
CA ASP A 24 -30.03 -4.20 33.41
C ASP A 24 -31.05 -3.34 32.62
N SER A 25 -30.90 -2.02 32.76
CA SER A 25 -31.78 -1.06 32.08
C SER A 25 -31.62 -1.03 30.56
N GLU A 26 -30.45 -1.39 30.02
CA GLU A 26 -30.20 -1.41 28.58
C GLU A 26 -30.80 -2.64 27.93
N LEU A 27 -30.63 -3.82 28.52
CA LEU A 27 -31.22 -5.07 28.08
C LEU A 27 -32.75 -4.96 28.07
N ARG A 28 -33.34 -4.34 29.10
CA ARG A 28 -34.78 -4.05 29.12
C ARG A 28 -35.22 -3.21 27.92
N LYS A 29 -34.46 -2.16 27.57
CA LYS A 29 -34.75 -1.32 26.39
C LYS A 29 -34.61 -2.12 25.09
N LYS A 30 -33.55 -2.94 24.95
CA LYS A 30 -33.35 -3.82 23.78
C LYS A 30 -34.51 -4.78 23.58
N ILE A 31 -34.90 -5.49 24.64
CA ILE A 31 -36.07 -6.37 24.66
C ILE A 31 -37.34 -5.62 24.27
N GLY A 32 -37.53 -4.41 24.82
CA GLY A 32 -38.65 -3.55 24.48
C GLY A 32 -38.72 -3.20 22.99
N ASN A 33 -37.59 -2.78 22.40
CA ASN A 33 -37.52 -2.43 20.98
C ASN A 33 -37.82 -3.63 20.06
N VAL A 34 -37.35 -4.84 20.42
CA VAL A 34 -37.68 -6.07 19.69
C VAL A 34 -39.18 -6.31 19.71
N LEU A 35 -39.81 -6.21 20.89
CA LEU A 35 -41.25 -6.42 21.03
C LEU A 35 -42.08 -5.36 20.30
N GLU A 36 -41.68 -4.09 20.32
CA GLU A 36 -42.37 -3.02 19.56
C GLU A 36 -42.31 -3.27 18.06
N LYS A 37 -41.15 -3.67 17.55
CA LYS A 37 -40.93 -3.96 16.13
C LYS A 37 -41.72 -5.18 15.67
N ASP A 38 -41.59 -6.30 16.37
CA ASP A 38 -42.17 -7.57 15.94
C ASP A 38 -43.70 -7.62 16.13
N LEU A 39 -44.23 -6.86 17.09
CA LEU A 39 -45.68 -6.76 17.33
C LEU A 39 -46.31 -5.53 16.68
N ASN A 40 -45.54 -4.73 15.92
CA ASN A 40 -45.97 -3.47 15.29
C ASN A 40 -46.76 -2.57 16.27
N GLY A 41 -46.18 -2.36 17.45
CA GLY A 41 -46.82 -1.73 18.60
C GLY A 41 -45.91 -0.75 19.31
N LYS A 42 -46.48 -0.04 20.29
CA LYS A 42 -45.75 0.90 21.15
C LYS A 42 -45.94 0.53 22.61
N ILE A 43 -44.87 0.39 23.37
CA ILE A 43 -44.89 0.10 24.80
C ILE A 43 -45.52 1.29 25.52
N THR A 44 -46.58 1.01 26.27
CA THR A 44 -47.28 2.01 27.11
C THR A 44 -46.83 1.95 28.55
N ASN A 45 -46.52 0.75 29.04
CA ASN A 45 -46.05 0.55 30.41
C ASN A 45 -45.14 -0.67 30.49
N TRP A 46 -44.23 -0.66 31.46
CA TRP A 46 -43.38 -1.80 31.78
C TRP A 46 -43.16 -1.88 33.29
N GLN A 47 -43.05 -3.09 33.81
CA GLN A 47 -42.74 -3.36 35.22
C GLN A 47 -41.76 -4.51 35.31
N SER A 48 -40.69 -4.34 36.08
CA SER A 48 -39.73 -5.40 36.37
C SER A 48 -39.93 -5.91 37.79
N GLN A 49 -40.02 -7.22 37.94
CA GLN A 49 -40.06 -7.88 39.23
C GLN A 49 -38.81 -8.73 39.39
N LEU A 50 -37.98 -8.35 40.36
CA LEU A 50 -36.79 -9.07 40.79
C LEU A 50 -37.17 -9.84 42.07
N GLY A 51 -37.49 -11.12 41.92
CA GLY A 51 -37.80 -12.01 43.03
C GLY A 51 -36.57 -12.80 43.52
N GLU A 52 -36.80 -13.78 44.39
CA GLU A 52 -35.77 -14.72 44.87
C GLU A 52 -35.36 -15.77 43.81
N LEU A 53 -36.11 -15.87 42.71
CA LEU A 53 -35.83 -16.80 41.61
C LEU A 53 -34.62 -16.36 40.77
N ALA A 54 -34.02 -17.32 40.06
CA ALA A 54 -32.88 -17.09 39.16
C ALA A 54 -33.18 -16.20 37.93
N PHE A 55 -34.45 -15.83 37.73
CA PHE A 55 -34.90 -15.03 36.58
C PHE A 55 -35.52 -13.71 37.04
N ALA A 56 -35.15 -12.62 36.36
CA ALA A 56 -35.91 -11.38 36.39
C ALA A 56 -37.11 -11.49 35.44
N ARG A 57 -38.28 -11.09 35.93
CA ARG A 57 -39.52 -11.08 35.14
C ARG A 57 -39.84 -9.66 34.71
N ILE A 58 -39.95 -9.44 33.41
CA ILE A 58 -40.31 -8.13 32.84
C ILE A 58 -41.69 -8.26 32.21
N HIS A 59 -42.59 -7.39 32.64
CA HIS A 59 -43.94 -7.28 32.13
C HIS A 59 -44.04 -6.05 31.23
N PHE A 60 -44.32 -6.26 29.95
CA PHE A 60 -44.56 -5.19 28.97
C PHE A 60 -46.03 -5.13 28.59
N SER A 61 -46.60 -3.92 28.60
CA SER A 61 -47.90 -3.62 28.01
C SER A 61 -47.68 -2.84 26.72
N ILE A 62 -48.09 -3.41 25.59
CA ILE A 62 -47.83 -2.87 24.25
C ILE A 62 -49.17 -2.52 23.61
N ARG A 63 -49.34 -1.27 23.18
CA ARG A 63 -50.50 -0.82 22.42
C ARG A 63 -50.23 -1.03 20.93
N ILE A 64 -51.15 -1.70 20.26
CA ILE A 64 -51.01 -2.04 18.85
C ILE A 64 -51.43 -0.85 17.99
N LEU A 65 -50.65 -0.56 16.95
CA LEU A 65 -50.85 0.62 16.09
C LEU A 65 -51.85 0.37 14.96
N GLN A 66 -51.99 -0.87 14.49
CA GLN A 66 -52.93 -1.24 13.41
C GLN A 66 -53.96 -2.28 13.91
N LYS A 67 -55.26 -2.02 13.65
CA LYS A 67 -56.39 -2.89 14.07
C LYS A 67 -56.59 -4.14 13.20
N GLN A 68 -55.73 -4.39 12.20
CA GLN A 68 -55.78 -5.64 11.44
C GLN A 68 -55.24 -6.78 12.31
N SER A 69 -55.76 -7.99 12.09
CA SER A 69 -55.47 -9.19 12.88
C SER A 69 -53.99 -9.29 13.25
N LEU A 70 -53.67 -9.29 14.54
CA LEU A 70 -52.30 -9.49 15.00
C LEU A 70 -51.77 -10.83 14.50
N SER A 71 -50.91 -10.81 13.50
CA SER A 71 -50.18 -11.97 13.03
C SER A 71 -48.75 -11.85 13.55
N TYR A 72 -48.40 -12.68 14.52
CA TYR A 72 -47.06 -12.71 15.11
C TYR A 72 -46.58 -14.16 15.22
N ASP A 73 -45.31 -14.39 14.91
CA ASP A 73 -44.66 -15.68 15.12
C ASP A 73 -43.93 -15.66 16.45
N VAL A 74 -44.46 -16.39 17.44
CA VAL A 74 -43.87 -16.48 18.77
C VAL A 74 -42.44 -17.02 18.72
N LYS A 75 -42.13 -17.98 17.84
CA LYS A 75 -40.77 -18.54 17.73
C LYS A 75 -39.82 -17.51 17.15
N ALA A 76 -40.24 -16.74 16.16
CA ALA A 76 -39.43 -15.66 15.61
C ALA A 76 -39.12 -14.60 16.67
N ILE A 77 -40.12 -14.18 17.47
CA ILE A 77 -39.93 -13.22 18.55
C ILE A 77 -39.03 -13.80 19.65
N GLU A 78 -39.21 -15.07 20.01
CA GLU A 78 -38.33 -15.75 20.98
C GLU A 78 -36.88 -15.83 20.50
N ASN A 79 -36.65 -16.07 19.21
CA ASN A 79 -35.32 -16.05 18.62
C ASN A 79 -34.71 -14.64 18.66
N ASN A 80 -35.47 -13.61 18.27
CA ASN A 80 -35.01 -12.21 18.30
C ASN A 80 -34.72 -11.73 19.73
N LEU A 81 -35.55 -12.14 20.71
CA LEU A 81 -35.32 -11.86 22.13
C LEU A 81 -34.09 -12.60 22.65
N SER A 82 -33.92 -13.87 22.31
CA SER A 82 -32.74 -14.65 22.70
C SER A 82 -31.48 -14.00 22.16
N GLU A 83 -31.49 -13.55 20.91
CA GLU A 83 -30.39 -12.82 20.28
C GLU A 83 -30.11 -11.47 20.97
N ALA A 84 -31.14 -10.72 21.36
CA ALA A 84 -31.00 -9.47 22.09
C ALA A 84 -30.42 -9.65 23.53
N THR A 85 -30.51 -10.87 24.09
CA THR A 85 -29.98 -11.22 25.41
C THR A 85 -28.57 -11.83 25.38
N LEU A 86 -28.00 -12.07 24.20
CA LEU A 86 -26.65 -12.60 24.06
C LEU A 86 -25.63 -11.58 24.55
N THR A 87 -24.70 -12.03 25.38
CA THR A 87 -23.50 -11.23 25.67
C THR A 87 -22.63 -11.13 24.43
N TRP A 88 -21.67 -10.20 24.43
CA TRP A 88 -20.68 -10.11 23.36
C TRP A 88 -19.92 -11.44 23.19
N ARG A 89 -19.57 -12.09 24.30
CA ARG A 89 -18.91 -13.40 24.31
C ARG A 89 -19.78 -14.52 23.73
N ASP A 90 -21.06 -14.57 24.12
CA ASP A 90 -22.00 -15.56 23.55
C ASP A 90 -22.16 -15.36 22.04
N SER A 91 -22.23 -14.09 21.62
CA SER A 91 -22.30 -13.71 20.20
C SER A 91 -21.02 -14.11 19.45
N LEU A 92 -19.84 -13.93 20.06
CA LEU A 92 -18.57 -14.37 19.49
C LEU A 92 -18.53 -15.89 19.30
N GLN A 93 -18.94 -16.67 20.30
CA GLN A 93 -18.99 -18.13 20.19
C GLN A 93 -19.88 -18.58 19.04
N LYS A 94 -21.13 -18.09 19.01
CA LYS A 94 -22.10 -18.39 17.94
C LYS A 94 -21.54 -18.03 16.57
N THR A 95 -20.87 -16.88 16.46
CA THR A 95 -20.30 -16.39 15.19
C THR A 95 -19.10 -17.22 14.75
N LEU A 96 -18.19 -17.57 15.68
CA LEU A 96 -17.06 -18.46 15.38
C LEU A 96 -17.53 -19.81 14.88
N PHE A 97 -18.53 -20.42 15.53
CA PHE A 97 -19.06 -21.72 15.12
C PHE A 97 -19.68 -21.64 13.72
N LYS A 98 -20.42 -20.58 13.44
CA LYS A 98 -21.04 -20.34 12.13
C LYS A 98 -20.00 -20.18 11.00
N PHE A 99 -18.93 -19.41 11.22
CA PHE A 99 -17.98 -19.06 10.14
C PHE A 99 -16.77 -20.00 10.05
N LYS A 100 -16.42 -20.72 11.13
CA LYS A 100 -15.22 -21.58 11.19
C LYS A 100 -15.54 -23.07 11.39
N GLY A 101 -16.80 -23.42 11.64
CA GLY A 101 -17.22 -24.77 12.05
C GLY A 101 -17.09 -24.97 13.55
N GLU A 102 -17.74 -26.02 14.09
CA GLU A 102 -17.79 -26.26 15.54
C GLU A 102 -16.42 -26.51 16.16
N GLU A 103 -15.61 -27.39 15.56
CA GLU A 103 -14.32 -27.78 16.11
C GLU A 103 -13.31 -26.61 16.15
N LYS A 104 -13.02 -26.00 15.00
CA LYS A 104 -12.12 -24.83 14.92
C LYS A 104 -12.71 -23.62 15.66
N GLY A 105 -14.03 -23.46 15.61
CA GLY A 105 -14.72 -22.40 16.34
C GLY A 105 -14.56 -22.52 17.85
N LEU A 106 -14.61 -23.74 18.39
CA LEU A 106 -14.39 -24.00 19.82
C LEU A 106 -12.94 -23.68 20.22
N GLN A 107 -11.95 -24.13 19.45
CA GLN A 107 -10.53 -23.84 19.70
C GLN A 107 -10.26 -22.32 19.71
N LEU A 108 -10.77 -21.59 18.73
CA LEU A 108 -10.63 -20.13 18.69
C LEU A 108 -11.40 -19.45 19.83
N PHE A 109 -12.55 -19.97 20.23
CA PHE A 109 -13.32 -19.41 21.34
C PHE A 109 -12.62 -19.61 22.69
N GLU A 110 -11.99 -20.77 22.91
CA GLU A 110 -11.15 -21.00 24.09
C GLU A 110 -9.96 -20.04 24.13
N LYS A 111 -9.36 -19.76 22.96
CA LYS A 111 -8.21 -18.86 22.84
C LYS A 111 -8.57 -17.38 22.98
N TYR A 112 -9.71 -16.93 22.46
CA TYR A 112 -10.04 -15.50 22.34
C TYR A 112 -11.25 -15.03 23.16
N GLY A 113 -12.10 -15.94 23.64
CA GLY A 113 -13.37 -15.61 24.26
C GLY A 113 -13.28 -14.70 25.49
N LEU A 114 -12.11 -14.63 26.12
CA LEU A 114 -11.80 -13.75 27.25
C LEU A 114 -10.63 -12.79 26.97
N SER A 115 -10.09 -12.77 25.74
CA SER A 115 -8.84 -12.07 25.42
C SER A 115 -9.01 -10.62 25.00
N PHE A 116 -10.22 -10.22 24.58
CA PHE A 116 -10.52 -8.86 24.13
C PHE A 116 -10.85 -7.94 25.31
N SER A 117 -10.33 -6.71 25.27
CA SER A 117 -10.64 -5.68 26.27
C SER A 117 -12.11 -5.24 26.22
N LYS A 118 -12.63 -4.71 27.33
CA LYS A 118 -14.02 -4.21 27.38
C LYS A 118 -14.29 -3.10 26.34
N GLY A 119 -13.34 -2.16 26.18
CA GLY A 119 -13.46 -1.10 25.18
C GLY A 119 -13.54 -1.63 23.73
N TYR A 120 -12.86 -2.73 23.43
CA TYR A 120 -13.01 -3.39 22.13
C TYR A 120 -14.42 -3.99 21.97
N GLN A 121 -14.92 -4.67 22.99
CA GLN A 121 -16.25 -5.32 22.98
C GLN A 121 -17.39 -4.30 22.84
N GLU A 122 -17.21 -3.09 23.37
CA GLU A 122 -18.17 -1.98 23.22
C GLU A 122 -18.19 -1.40 21.79
N LYS A 123 -17.04 -1.34 21.12
CA LYS A 123 -16.91 -0.74 19.77
C LYS A 123 -17.22 -1.71 18.63
N PHE A 124 -16.87 -3.00 18.76
CA PHE A 124 -16.91 -3.94 17.65
C PHE A 124 -17.90 -5.08 17.86
N THR A 125 -18.56 -5.49 16.77
CA THR A 125 -19.44 -6.65 16.75
C THR A 125 -18.64 -7.95 16.78
N ALA A 126 -19.29 -9.05 17.20
CA ALA A 126 -18.72 -10.39 17.14
C ALA A 126 -18.26 -10.79 15.72
N GLN A 127 -18.95 -10.33 14.68
CA GLN A 127 -18.56 -10.58 13.29
C GLN A 127 -17.24 -9.89 12.93
N LYS A 128 -17.08 -8.60 13.28
CA LYS A 128 -15.82 -7.87 13.09
C LYS A 128 -14.69 -8.54 13.91
N ALA A 129 -14.99 -9.02 15.11
CA ALA A 129 -14.02 -9.75 15.94
C ALA A 129 -13.53 -11.05 15.32
N VAL A 130 -14.38 -11.82 14.63
CA VAL A 130 -13.95 -13.03 13.91
C VAL A 130 -13.01 -12.70 12.74
N LEU A 131 -13.21 -11.56 12.07
CA LEU A 131 -12.27 -11.08 11.05
C LEU A 131 -10.92 -10.71 11.69
N ASP A 132 -10.95 -9.92 12.76
CA ASP A 132 -9.75 -9.52 13.51
C ASP A 132 -8.98 -10.73 14.07
N ILE A 133 -9.67 -11.78 14.55
CA ILE A 133 -9.04 -13.03 14.99
C ILE A 133 -8.23 -13.67 13.84
N ASN A 134 -8.74 -13.67 12.61
CA ASN A 134 -8.01 -14.26 11.48
C ASN A 134 -6.72 -13.50 11.18
N GLU A 135 -6.78 -12.17 11.21
CA GLU A 135 -5.60 -11.33 10.98
C GLU A 135 -4.58 -11.48 12.11
N ILE A 136 -5.02 -11.63 13.36
CA ILE A 136 -4.14 -11.91 14.50
C ILE A 136 -3.47 -13.28 14.38
N GLU A 137 -4.21 -14.34 14.04
CA GLU A 137 -3.62 -15.67 13.81
C GLU A 137 -2.60 -15.63 12.66
N SER A 138 -2.93 -14.94 11.58
CA SER A 138 -2.03 -14.70 10.45
C SER A 138 -0.75 -13.97 10.89
N ALA A 139 -0.88 -12.91 11.70
CA ALA A 139 0.24 -12.16 12.26
C ALA A 139 1.13 -13.02 13.15
N PHE A 140 0.56 -13.88 14.00
CA PHE A 140 1.33 -14.85 14.81
C PHE A 140 2.04 -15.90 13.95
N SER A 141 1.46 -16.32 12.82
CA SER A 141 2.04 -17.34 11.95
C SER A 141 3.26 -16.83 11.18
N THR A 142 3.24 -15.56 10.76
CA THR A 142 4.35 -14.94 10.01
C THR A 142 5.32 -14.16 10.90
N SER A 143 5.11 -14.17 12.23
CA SER A 143 5.83 -13.33 13.20
C SER A 143 5.97 -11.88 12.72
N GLY A 144 4.87 -11.27 12.30
CA GLY A 144 4.92 -9.99 11.59
C GLY A 144 3.69 -9.13 11.76
N LEU A 145 3.71 -8.00 11.08
CA LEU A 145 2.60 -7.05 11.03
C LEU A 145 1.62 -7.46 9.92
N LYS A 146 0.32 -7.43 10.23
CA LYS A 146 -0.76 -7.54 9.23
C LYS A 146 -1.57 -6.26 9.20
N ALA A 147 -2.21 -6.00 8.07
CA ALA A 147 -3.03 -4.82 7.89
C ALA A 147 -4.28 -5.15 7.09
N SER A 148 -5.37 -4.44 7.38
CA SER A 148 -6.60 -4.50 6.60
C SER A 148 -7.11 -3.09 6.30
N LEU A 149 -7.85 -2.95 5.21
CA LEU A 149 -8.41 -1.69 4.75
C LEU A 149 -9.85 -1.92 4.30
N ASP A 150 -10.78 -1.17 4.87
CA ASP A 150 -12.21 -1.20 4.60
C ASP A 150 -12.78 0.23 4.50
N TYR A 151 -14.02 0.38 4.05
CA TYR A 151 -14.71 1.66 4.20
C TYR A 151 -15.01 1.94 5.66
N ALA A 152 -15.00 3.22 6.04
CA ALA A 152 -15.55 3.62 7.32
C ALA A 152 -17.07 3.32 7.37
N ASP A 153 -17.59 3.07 8.57
CA ASP A 153 -19.03 2.87 8.75
C ASP A 153 -19.77 4.17 8.33
N GLY A 154 -20.56 4.12 7.25
CA GLY A 154 -21.26 5.28 6.68
C GLY A 154 -21.38 5.24 5.15
N GLU A 155 -21.86 6.33 4.54
CA GLU A 155 -22.00 6.46 3.08
C GLU A 155 -20.82 7.20 2.42
N GLU A 156 -19.96 7.88 3.20
CA GLU A 156 -18.83 8.67 2.67
C GLU A 156 -17.67 7.78 2.22
N ARG A 157 -17.52 7.61 0.90
CA ARG A 157 -16.46 6.80 0.28
C ARG A 157 -15.05 7.41 0.32
N SER A 158 -14.90 8.61 0.87
CA SER A 158 -13.61 9.25 1.14
C SER A 158 -13.01 8.86 2.49
N LYS A 159 -13.80 8.22 3.37
CA LYS A 159 -13.38 7.77 4.70
C LYS A 159 -13.14 6.27 4.74
N LEU A 160 -11.98 5.88 5.22
CA LEU A 160 -11.54 4.48 5.28
C LEU A 160 -11.26 4.06 6.73
N LYS A 161 -11.49 2.79 7.01
CA LYS A 161 -11.06 2.07 8.21
C LYS A 161 -9.79 1.32 7.85
N PHE A 162 -8.70 1.62 8.53
CA PHE A 162 -7.44 0.90 8.37
C PHE A 162 -7.05 0.28 9.70
N LYS A 163 -6.84 -1.04 9.71
CA LYS A 163 -6.41 -1.73 10.92
C LYS A 163 -5.04 -2.33 10.76
N ILE A 164 -4.28 -2.30 11.84
CA ILE A 164 -3.01 -3.00 11.95
C ILE A 164 -3.05 -3.98 13.10
N TYR A 165 -2.49 -5.16 12.87
CA TYR A 165 -2.35 -6.23 13.82
C TYR A 165 -0.86 -6.50 14.02
N SER A 166 -0.37 -6.28 15.24
CA SER A 166 1.05 -6.46 15.59
C SER A 166 1.18 -7.41 16.78
N VAL A 167 2.11 -8.36 16.66
CA VAL A 167 2.38 -9.39 17.70
C VAL A 167 3.72 -9.19 18.41
N GLU A 168 4.58 -8.31 17.90
CA GLU A 168 5.90 -7.99 18.48
C GLU A 168 5.84 -6.83 19.48
N GLY A 169 4.75 -6.07 19.48
CA GLY A 169 4.56 -4.93 20.35
C GLY A 169 3.62 -3.88 19.76
N PRO A 170 3.29 -2.82 20.51
CA PRO A 170 2.51 -1.71 19.97
C PRO A 170 3.30 -0.99 18.87
N VAL A 171 2.59 -0.53 17.84
CA VAL A 171 3.19 0.24 16.75
C VAL A 171 3.25 1.71 17.14
N SER A 172 4.42 2.35 17.01
CA SER A 172 4.57 3.77 17.31
C SER A 172 3.87 4.65 16.26
N LEU A 173 3.08 5.62 16.72
CA LEU A 173 2.45 6.63 15.87
C LEU A 173 3.49 7.41 15.03
N SER A 174 4.66 7.71 15.61
CA SER A 174 5.75 8.40 14.92
C SER A 174 6.25 7.67 13.67
N ASN A 175 6.09 6.34 13.64
CA ASN A 175 6.60 5.51 12.54
C ASN A 175 5.54 5.32 11.46
N ILE A 176 4.27 5.20 11.86
CA ILE A 176 3.16 4.91 10.94
C ILE A 176 2.53 6.13 10.30
N LEU A 177 2.37 7.23 11.03
CA LEU A 177 1.71 8.43 10.50
C LEU A 177 2.40 8.93 9.22
N PRO A 178 3.75 8.99 9.13
CA PRO A 178 4.42 9.39 7.90
C PRO A 178 4.11 8.47 6.70
N VAL A 179 3.97 7.15 6.93
CA VAL A 179 3.64 6.18 5.87
C VAL A 179 2.25 6.46 5.32
N LEU A 180 1.25 6.58 6.19
CA LEU A 180 -0.14 6.84 5.79
C LEU A 180 -0.27 8.20 5.10
N GLU A 181 0.39 9.22 5.62
CA GLU A 181 0.42 10.55 5.05
C GLU A 181 1.01 10.56 3.63
N ASN A 182 2.14 9.88 3.43
CA ASN A 182 2.76 9.74 2.12
C ASN A 182 1.95 8.87 1.16
N MET A 183 1.07 8.00 1.66
CA MET A 183 0.10 7.24 0.87
C MET A 183 -1.22 8.00 0.61
N ASN A 184 -1.22 9.32 0.74
CA ASN A 184 -2.37 10.20 0.49
C ASN A 184 -3.51 10.15 1.53
N MET A 185 -3.22 9.69 2.74
CA MET A 185 -4.20 9.64 3.83
C MET A 185 -4.01 10.77 4.84
N ARG A 186 -5.10 11.20 5.44
CA ARG A 186 -5.14 11.98 6.69
C ARG A 186 -5.67 11.07 7.77
N VAL A 187 -4.98 11.03 8.91
CA VAL A 187 -5.42 10.25 10.07
C VAL A 187 -6.33 11.11 10.93
N LEU A 188 -7.60 10.72 11.05
CA LEU A 188 -8.60 11.43 11.85
C LEU A 188 -8.55 10.98 13.32
N SER A 189 -8.42 9.67 13.55
CA SER A 189 -8.34 9.09 14.88
C SER A 189 -7.60 7.75 14.85
N GLU A 190 -7.05 7.35 16.00
CA GLU A 190 -6.48 6.03 16.25
C GLU A 190 -6.97 5.52 17.60
N LEU A 191 -7.37 4.25 17.66
CA LEU A 191 -7.68 3.55 18.91
C LEU A 191 -6.90 2.24 18.99
N PRO A 192 -6.03 2.08 20.00
CA PRO A 192 -5.30 0.84 20.23
C PRO A 192 -6.10 -0.10 21.14
N PHE A 193 -6.13 -1.39 20.78
CA PHE A 193 -6.73 -2.45 21.58
C PHE A 193 -5.72 -3.57 21.82
N LEU A 194 -5.47 -3.89 23.08
CA LEU A 194 -4.65 -5.02 23.48
C LEU A 194 -5.51 -6.29 23.59
N VAL A 195 -5.08 -7.33 22.89
CA VAL A 195 -5.62 -8.70 22.99
C VAL A 195 -4.59 -9.56 23.72
N THR A 196 -4.97 -10.11 24.87
CA THR A 196 -4.09 -10.97 25.68
C THR A 196 -4.57 -12.40 25.65
N LEU A 197 -3.78 -13.28 25.04
CA LEU A 197 -4.09 -14.71 24.92
C LEU A 197 -3.82 -15.46 26.24
N PRO A 198 -4.47 -16.62 26.48
CA PRO A 198 -4.22 -17.45 27.66
C PRO A 198 -2.74 -17.86 27.84
N SER A 199 -2.00 -17.98 26.75
CA SER A 199 -0.56 -18.27 26.75
C SER A 199 0.31 -17.06 27.14
N ASN A 200 -0.29 -15.96 27.59
CA ASN A 200 0.35 -14.66 27.84
C ASN A 200 0.99 -14.00 26.60
N LYS A 201 0.72 -14.52 25.39
CA LYS A 201 1.06 -13.86 24.13
C LYS A 201 0.12 -12.67 23.93
N LYS A 202 0.65 -11.57 23.41
CA LYS A 202 -0.08 -10.32 23.21
C LYS A 202 -0.17 -9.99 21.74
N ALA A 203 -1.31 -9.45 21.33
CA ALA A 203 -1.50 -8.86 20.02
C ALA A 203 -2.13 -7.47 20.18
N TRP A 204 -1.65 -6.51 19.42
CA TRP A 204 -2.16 -5.15 19.37
C TRP A 204 -2.96 -4.96 18.09
N ILE A 205 -4.17 -4.41 18.23
CA ILE A 205 -4.99 -3.94 17.12
C ILE A 205 -4.98 -2.42 17.16
N HIS A 206 -4.48 -1.77 16.12
CA HIS A 206 -4.60 -0.32 15.96
C HIS A 206 -5.71 -0.04 14.93
N ASP A 207 -6.82 0.55 15.36
CA ASP A 207 -7.96 0.93 14.49
C ASP A 207 -7.85 2.40 14.12
N PHE A 208 -7.50 2.68 12.86
CA PHE A 208 -7.38 4.01 12.31
C PHE A 208 -8.62 4.40 11.51
N GLU A 209 -9.06 5.63 11.71
CA GLU A 209 -10.01 6.29 10.81
C GLU A 209 -9.24 7.24 9.92
N LEU A 210 -9.31 7.00 8.62
CA LEU A 210 -8.58 7.71 7.58
C LEU A 210 -9.55 8.50 6.71
N GLU A 211 -9.07 9.61 6.16
CA GLU A 211 -9.74 10.40 5.11
C GLU A 211 -8.72 10.68 4.01
N THR A 212 -9.14 10.63 2.74
CA THR A 212 -8.27 11.07 1.64
C THR A 212 -7.96 12.57 1.78
N ARG A 213 -6.75 12.99 1.40
CA ARG A 213 -6.32 14.40 1.53
C ARG A 213 -7.23 15.37 0.78
N GLU A 214 -7.67 15.01 -0.42
CA GLU A 214 -8.55 15.82 -1.25
C GLU A 214 -10.03 15.64 -0.90
N ARG A 215 -10.37 14.68 -0.02
CA ARG A 215 -11.73 14.22 0.30
C ARG A 215 -12.49 13.62 -0.89
N ASP A 216 -11.75 13.17 -1.90
CA ASP A 216 -12.29 12.45 -3.05
C ASP A 216 -12.73 11.04 -2.66
N GLU A 217 -13.74 10.53 -3.37
CA GLU A 217 -14.19 9.15 -3.23
C GLU A 217 -13.10 8.15 -3.67
N VAL A 218 -12.96 7.07 -2.91
CA VAL A 218 -12.01 5.99 -3.21
C VAL A 218 -12.79 4.78 -3.71
N ASP A 219 -12.40 4.23 -4.86
CA ASP A 219 -12.80 2.89 -5.27
C ASP A 219 -11.93 1.86 -4.55
N LEU A 220 -12.43 1.37 -3.43
CA LEU A 220 -11.67 0.49 -2.55
C LEU A 220 -11.46 -0.89 -3.17
N GLU A 221 -12.36 -1.36 -4.03
CA GLU A 221 -12.20 -2.67 -4.68
C GLU A 221 -10.94 -2.71 -5.54
N HIS A 222 -10.65 -1.62 -6.23
CA HIS A 222 -9.47 -1.51 -7.09
C HIS A 222 -8.19 -1.12 -6.35
N ILE A 223 -8.29 -0.38 -5.25
CA ILE A 223 -7.12 0.20 -4.55
C ILE A 223 -6.65 -0.68 -3.37
N ARG A 224 -7.52 -1.50 -2.77
CA ARG A 224 -7.22 -2.26 -1.54
C ARG A 224 -5.94 -3.08 -1.63
N GLU A 225 -5.76 -3.85 -2.70
CA GLU A 225 -4.58 -4.71 -2.85
C GLU A 225 -3.29 -3.89 -2.99
N ASN A 226 -3.31 -2.87 -3.84
CA ASN A 226 -2.17 -1.98 -4.06
C ASN A 226 -1.81 -1.19 -2.81
N PHE A 227 -2.82 -0.73 -2.05
CA PHE A 227 -2.62 -0.05 -0.77
C PHE A 227 -1.97 -0.97 0.25
N LEU A 228 -2.53 -2.16 0.50
CA LEU A 228 -2.01 -3.07 1.52
C LEU A 228 -0.61 -3.58 1.14
N THR A 229 -0.38 -3.91 -0.13
CA THR A 229 0.94 -4.35 -0.62
C THR A 229 1.96 -3.21 -0.51
N GLY A 230 1.60 -2.00 -0.94
CA GLY A 230 2.45 -0.82 -0.83
C GLY A 230 2.79 -0.49 0.62
N PHE A 231 1.79 -0.45 1.50
CA PHE A 231 1.96 -0.23 2.93
C PHE A 231 2.94 -1.24 3.54
N ASN A 232 2.74 -2.54 3.30
CA ASN A 232 3.60 -3.59 3.86
C ASN A 232 5.06 -3.44 3.39
N ARG A 233 5.29 -3.14 2.10
CA ARG A 233 6.66 -2.96 1.58
C ARG A 233 7.34 -1.70 2.10
N ILE A 234 6.60 -0.60 2.24
CA ILE A 234 7.12 0.63 2.86
C ILE A 234 7.44 0.36 4.34
N TRP A 235 6.56 -0.35 5.05
CA TRP A 235 6.75 -0.70 6.46
C TRP A 235 7.99 -1.56 6.70
N GLN A 236 8.28 -2.49 5.79
CA GLN A 236 9.48 -3.33 5.83
C GLN A 236 10.75 -2.63 5.26
N ASN A 237 10.68 -1.33 4.94
CA ASN A 237 11.77 -0.56 4.33
C ASN A 237 12.27 -1.11 2.97
N GLU A 238 11.45 -1.89 2.27
CA GLU A 238 11.74 -2.38 0.92
C GLU A 238 11.50 -1.30 -0.15
N VAL A 239 10.73 -0.26 0.18
CA VAL A 239 10.41 0.87 -0.69
C VAL A 239 10.54 2.17 0.12
N GLU A 240 10.98 3.24 -0.53
CA GLU A 240 11.10 4.56 0.12
C GLU A 240 9.74 5.12 0.56
N ASN A 241 9.72 5.78 1.72
CA ASN A 241 8.56 6.46 2.27
C ASN A 241 8.57 7.96 1.90
N ASP A 242 8.08 8.29 0.70
CA ASP A 242 8.01 9.67 0.18
C ASP A 242 6.69 9.93 -0.57
N GLY A 243 6.49 11.17 -1.07
CA GLY A 243 5.22 11.59 -1.64
C GLY A 243 4.83 10.90 -2.95
N PHE A 244 5.74 10.17 -3.62
CA PHE A 244 5.37 9.35 -4.77
C PHE A 244 4.40 8.22 -4.41
N ASN A 245 4.37 7.82 -3.13
CA ASN A 245 3.43 6.81 -2.63
C ASN A 245 1.96 7.29 -2.69
N ARG A 246 1.70 8.59 -2.87
CA ARG A 246 0.34 9.11 -3.09
C ARG A 246 -0.30 8.54 -4.35
N LEU A 247 0.51 8.20 -5.35
CA LEU A 247 0.05 7.63 -6.62
C LEU A 247 -0.61 6.26 -6.44
N ILE A 248 -0.32 5.53 -5.36
CA ILE A 248 -1.01 4.27 -5.02
C ILE A 248 -2.52 4.52 -4.91
N VAL A 249 -2.92 5.62 -4.29
CA VAL A 249 -4.34 5.96 -4.08
C VAL A 249 -4.86 6.84 -5.21
N ARG A 250 -4.09 7.85 -5.62
CA ARG A 250 -4.52 8.82 -6.65
C ARG A 250 -4.62 8.20 -8.05
N ALA A 251 -3.69 7.32 -8.40
CA ALA A 251 -3.54 6.77 -9.74
C ALA A 251 -3.76 5.24 -9.81
N ASN A 252 -4.07 4.60 -8.67
CA ASN A 252 -4.12 3.14 -8.51
C ASN A 252 -2.81 2.45 -8.93
N PHE A 253 -1.67 3.05 -8.57
CA PHE A 253 -0.36 2.47 -8.89
C PHE A 253 -0.01 1.33 -7.94
N THR A 254 0.64 0.32 -8.48
CA THR A 254 1.45 -0.63 -7.73
C THR A 254 2.66 0.08 -7.10
N TRP A 255 3.22 -0.50 -6.05
CA TRP A 255 4.46 -0.01 -5.44
C TRP A 255 5.61 0.08 -6.46
N ARG A 256 5.61 -0.78 -7.49
CA ARG A 256 6.65 -0.85 -8.52
C ARG A 256 6.52 0.27 -9.55
N GLU A 257 5.30 0.66 -9.91
CA GLU A 257 5.05 1.84 -10.76
C GLU A 257 5.43 3.13 -10.02
N CYS A 258 5.12 3.24 -8.73
CA CYS A 258 5.64 4.34 -7.89
C CYS A 258 7.18 4.36 -7.90
N GLN A 259 7.83 3.20 -7.78
CA GLN A 259 9.28 3.08 -7.84
C GLN A 259 9.86 3.54 -9.19
N LEU A 260 9.21 3.21 -10.30
CA LEU A 260 9.59 3.64 -11.65
C LEU A 260 9.56 5.17 -11.78
N ILE A 261 8.45 5.79 -11.39
CA ILE A 261 8.31 7.26 -11.44
C ILE A 261 9.32 7.93 -10.52
N ARG A 262 9.50 7.40 -9.31
CA ARG A 262 10.51 7.88 -8.36
C ARG A 262 11.92 7.81 -8.96
N ALA A 263 12.28 6.72 -9.62
CA ALA A 263 13.59 6.57 -10.25
C ALA A 263 13.84 7.63 -11.33
N TYR A 264 12.83 7.91 -12.18
CA TYR A 264 12.92 9.00 -13.16
C TYR A 264 13.06 10.37 -12.49
N ALA A 265 12.32 10.62 -11.40
CA ALA A 265 12.46 11.86 -10.66
C ALA A 265 13.86 12.03 -10.04
N LYS A 266 14.45 10.96 -9.49
CA LYS A 266 15.83 10.96 -8.96
C LYS A 266 16.84 11.24 -10.07
N TYR A 267 16.65 10.66 -11.25
CA TYR A 267 17.51 10.95 -12.40
C TYR A 267 17.39 12.41 -12.86
N LEU A 268 16.18 12.97 -12.94
CA LEU A 268 15.97 14.39 -13.24
C LEU A 268 16.66 15.29 -12.20
N ARG A 269 16.65 14.92 -10.91
CA ARG A 269 17.42 15.62 -9.87
C ARG A 269 18.93 15.59 -10.13
N GLN A 270 19.48 14.47 -10.61
CA GLN A 270 20.90 14.38 -11.02
C GLN A 270 21.23 15.22 -12.27
N LEU A 271 20.22 15.56 -13.08
CA LEU A 271 20.36 16.55 -14.16
C LEU A 271 20.25 18.00 -13.67
N GLN A 272 20.05 18.22 -12.37
CA GLN A 272 19.92 19.54 -11.74
C GLN A 272 18.74 20.38 -12.27
N VAL A 273 17.61 19.72 -12.57
CA VAL A 273 16.38 20.44 -12.89
C VAL A 273 15.94 21.35 -11.74
N THR A 274 15.30 22.48 -12.08
CA THR A 274 14.94 23.53 -11.12
C THR A 274 13.87 23.10 -10.11
N PHE A 275 13.13 22.03 -10.38
CA PHE A 275 12.02 21.59 -9.54
C PHE A 275 12.49 20.71 -8.38
N SER A 276 11.91 20.93 -7.20
CA SER A 276 12.14 20.10 -6.02
C SER A 276 11.43 18.74 -6.16
N GLN A 277 11.89 17.74 -5.41
CA GLN A 277 11.22 16.44 -5.39
C GLN A 277 9.77 16.58 -4.88
N ALA A 278 9.57 17.28 -3.76
CA ALA A 278 8.25 17.47 -3.17
C ALA A 278 7.26 18.12 -4.15
N TYR A 279 7.72 19.09 -4.96
CA TYR A 279 6.87 19.71 -5.96
C TYR A 279 6.55 18.74 -7.11
N MET A 280 7.53 17.97 -7.61
CA MET A 280 7.26 16.94 -8.61
C MET A 280 6.25 15.88 -8.12
N GLU A 281 6.37 15.44 -6.86
CA GLU A 281 5.42 14.51 -6.22
C GLU A 281 4.00 15.09 -6.19
N GLU A 282 3.85 16.36 -5.82
CA GLU A 282 2.57 17.06 -5.79
C GLU A 282 1.94 17.17 -7.20
N VAL A 283 2.71 17.60 -8.19
CA VAL A 283 2.23 17.71 -9.58
C VAL A 283 1.75 16.36 -10.10
N LEU A 284 2.52 15.29 -9.90
CA LEU A 284 2.11 13.95 -10.34
C LEU A 284 0.84 13.46 -9.62
N ALA A 285 0.72 13.71 -8.31
CA ALA A 285 -0.47 13.36 -7.55
C ALA A 285 -1.73 14.14 -7.98
N ASN A 286 -1.56 15.37 -8.47
CA ASN A 286 -2.64 16.21 -9.00
C ASN A 286 -3.07 15.81 -10.41
N HIS A 287 -2.21 15.11 -11.17
CA HIS A 287 -2.48 14.66 -12.55
C HIS A 287 -2.47 13.13 -12.69
N PRO A 288 -3.32 12.38 -11.96
CA PRO A 288 -3.27 10.92 -11.92
C PRO A 288 -3.61 10.26 -13.27
N LEU A 289 -4.44 10.90 -14.10
CA LEU A 289 -4.77 10.38 -15.42
C LEU A 289 -3.57 10.39 -16.35
N ILE A 290 -2.78 11.48 -16.35
CA ILE A 290 -1.54 11.58 -17.14
C ILE A 290 -0.51 10.59 -16.62
N CYS A 291 -0.42 10.40 -15.30
CA CYS A 291 0.46 9.39 -14.71
C CYS A 291 0.12 7.98 -15.19
N ARG A 292 -1.17 7.58 -15.20
CA ARG A 292 -1.59 6.28 -15.77
C ARG A 292 -1.21 6.15 -17.24
N MET A 293 -1.43 7.19 -18.04
CA MET A 293 -1.03 7.18 -19.45
C MET A 293 0.49 7.09 -19.64
N LEU A 294 1.29 7.68 -18.74
CA LEU A 294 2.75 7.58 -18.76
C LEU A 294 3.21 6.14 -18.50
N ILE A 295 2.59 5.43 -17.56
CA ILE A 295 2.85 4.01 -17.32
C ILE A 295 2.41 3.16 -18.51
N GLN A 296 1.27 3.48 -19.14
CA GLN A 296 0.84 2.81 -20.38
C GLN A 296 1.85 3.02 -21.52
N LEU A 297 2.33 4.25 -21.71
CA LEU A 297 3.39 4.57 -22.67
C LEU A 297 4.64 3.73 -22.42
N TYR A 298 5.10 3.65 -21.16
CA TYR A 298 6.24 2.84 -20.77
C TYR A 298 5.99 1.35 -21.05
N THR A 299 4.78 0.86 -20.76
CA THR A 299 4.39 -0.54 -20.97
C THR A 299 4.40 -0.92 -22.45
N PHE A 300 3.83 -0.09 -23.33
CA PHE A 300 3.87 -0.34 -24.78
C PHE A 300 5.31 -0.38 -25.32
N GLN A 301 6.21 0.44 -24.75
CA GLN A 301 7.61 0.46 -25.17
C GLN A 301 8.40 -0.76 -24.72
N PHE A 302 8.19 -1.25 -23.49
CA PHE A 302 9.14 -2.18 -22.86
C PHE A 302 8.56 -3.52 -22.41
N CYS A 303 7.24 -3.68 -22.32
CA CYS A 303 6.63 -4.94 -21.89
C CYS A 303 6.87 -6.05 -22.93
N PRO A 304 7.59 -7.14 -22.64
CA PRO A 304 7.87 -8.20 -23.60
C PRO A 304 6.61 -8.85 -24.18
N ASP A 305 5.59 -9.02 -23.34
CA ASP A 305 4.32 -9.69 -23.67
C ASP A 305 3.26 -8.75 -24.29
N CYS A 306 3.67 -7.56 -24.73
CA CYS A 306 2.76 -6.61 -25.38
C CYS A 306 2.19 -7.23 -26.67
N LYS A 307 0.86 -7.40 -26.70
CA LYS A 307 0.12 -7.97 -27.85
C LYS A 307 -0.14 -6.96 -28.96
N GLU A 308 -0.04 -5.67 -28.66
CA GLU A 308 -0.32 -4.58 -29.58
C GLU A 308 0.89 -4.25 -30.46
N GLU A 309 0.63 -3.66 -31.62
CA GLU A 309 1.68 -3.09 -32.46
C GLU A 309 2.30 -1.87 -31.76
N ARG A 310 3.52 -2.05 -31.22
CA ARG A 310 4.16 -1.10 -30.30
C ARG A 310 4.23 0.33 -30.82
N ASP A 311 4.63 0.52 -32.08
CA ASP A 311 4.79 1.87 -32.63
C ASP A 311 3.44 2.59 -32.79
N SER A 312 2.40 1.87 -33.21
CA SER A 312 1.04 2.41 -33.32
C SER A 312 0.47 2.77 -31.95
N ALA A 313 0.51 1.82 -30.99
CA ALA A 313 0.04 2.02 -29.63
C ALA A 313 0.79 3.17 -28.91
N ARG A 314 2.12 3.23 -29.07
CA ARG A 314 2.95 4.33 -28.55
C ARG A 314 2.53 5.68 -29.11
N ASN A 315 2.31 5.77 -30.43
CA ASN A 315 1.93 7.04 -31.06
C ASN A 315 0.52 7.48 -30.66
N GLU A 316 -0.42 6.55 -30.50
CA GLU A 316 -1.77 6.84 -30.03
C GLU A 316 -1.78 7.37 -28.60
N ILE A 317 -1.10 6.68 -27.67
CA ILE A 317 -1.06 7.13 -26.28
C ILE A 317 -0.34 8.48 -26.13
N LEU A 318 0.71 8.74 -26.91
CA LEU A 318 1.39 10.03 -26.92
C LEU A 318 0.44 11.16 -27.36
N LYS A 319 -0.35 10.96 -28.42
CA LYS A 319 -1.35 11.96 -28.85
C LYS A 319 -2.36 12.24 -27.75
N ARG A 320 -2.83 11.20 -27.04
CA ARG A 320 -3.76 11.35 -25.92
C ARG A 320 -3.14 12.12 -24.75
N ILE A 321 -1.89 11.81 -24.40
CA ILE A 321 -1.15 12.52 -23.36
C ILE A 321 -1.01 14.01 -23.72
N PHE A 322 -0.59 14.34 -24.93
CA PHE A 322 -0.43 15.74 -25.35
C PHE A 322 -1.75 16.50 -25.37
N SER A 323 -2.85 15.87 -25.78
CA SER A 323 -4.18 16.48 -25.68
C SER A 323 -4.61 16.74 -24.23
N HIS A 324 -4.20 15.90 -23.27
CA HIS A 324 -4.48 16.15 -21.85
C HIS A 324 -3.59 17.25 -21.28
N LEU A 325 -2.34 17.35 -21.73
CA LEU A 325 -1.44 18.44 -21.36
C LEU A 325 -1.93 19.82 -21.78
N GLU A 326 -2.67 19.93 -22.90
CA GLU A 326 -3.28 21.20 -23.33
C GLU A 326 -4.27 21.77 -22.30
N ASN A 327 -4.82 20.93 -21.41
CA ASN A 327 -5.74 21.35 -20.36
C ASN A 327 -5.05 21.69 -19.03
N VAL A 328 -3.71 21.56 -18.95
CA VAL A 328 -2.94 21.88 -17.74
C VAL A 328 -2.72 23.39 -17.69
N MET A 329 -3.43 24.07 -16.79
CA MET A 329 -3.39 25.53 -16.68
C MET A 329 -2.06 26.08 -16.15
N ASN A 330 -1.38 25.33 -15.28
CA ASN A 330 -0.12 25.76 -14.67
C ASN A 330 1.08 25.36 -15.56
N LEU A 331 1.85 26.35 -16.01
CA LEU A 331 3.00 26.13 -16.89
C LEU A 331 4.09 25.27 -16.26
N ASP A 332 4.33 25.39 -14.95
CA ASP A 332 5.36 24.58 -14.30
C ASP A 332 4.91 23.11 -14.15
N GLU A 333 3.62 22.87 -13.95
CA GLU A 333 3.04 21.52 -13.95
C GLU A 333 3.18 20.85 -15.33
N ASP A 334 2.81 21.58 -16.40
CA ASP A 334 2.99 21.11 -17.78
C ASP A 334 4.46 20.79 -18.08
N ARG A 335 5.39 21.67 -17.68
CA ARG A 335 6.84 21.45 -17.84
C ARG A 335 7.33 20.22 -17.10
N ILE A 336 6.87 19.97 -15.86
CA ILE A 336 7.23 18.77 -15.10
C ILE A 336 6.74 17.52 -15.83
N LEU A 337 5.47 17.48 -16.22
CA LEU A 337 4.88 16.33 -16.89
C LEU A 337 5.58 16.03 -18.23
N ARG A 338 5.91 17.06 -19.02
CA ARG A 338 6.68 16.93 -20.26
C ARG A 338 8.08 16.34 -20.03
N LYS A 339 8.76 16.71 -18.94
CA LYS A 339 10.06 16.12 -18.59
C LYS A 339 9.94 14.62 -18.32
N PHE A 340 8.92 14.18 -17.59
CA PHE A 340 8.70 12.74 -17.36
C PHE A 340 8.41 11.99 -18.68
N ILE A 341 7.64 12.58 -19.59
CA ILE A 341 7.39 12.00 -20.91
C ILE A 341 8.71 11.91 -21.71
N ASN A 342 9.51 12.98 -21.74
CA ASN A 342 10.81 13.00 -22.41
C ASN A 342 11.77 11.93 -21.83
N MET A 343 11.76 11.71 -20.52
CA MET A 343 12.53 10.66 -19.86
C MET A 343 12.14 9.25 -20.32
N VAL A 344 10.84 8.94 -20.36
CA VAL A 344 10.35 7.66 -20.87
C VAL A 344 10.74 7.49 -22.34
N MET A 345 10.49 8.50 -23.17
CA MET A 345 10.80 8.46 -24.60
C MET A 345 12.29 8.26 -24.89
N SER A 346 13.17 8.87 -24.09
CA SER A 346 14.63 8.79 -24.22
C SER A 346 15.24 7.49 -23.66
N THR A 347 14.44 6.65 -22.99
CA THR A 347 14.89 5.36 -22.47
C THR A 347 15.04 4.36 -23.63
N LEU A 348 16.19 3.70 -23.74
CA LEU A 348 16.48 2.73 -24.79
C LEU A 348 16.25 1.28 -24.34
N ARG A 349 16.62 0.98 -23.10
CA ARG A 349 16.54 -0.37 -22.50
C ARG A 349 16.23 -0.26 -21.02
N THR A 350 15.56 -1.27 -20.46
CA THR A 350 15.24 -1.32 -19.02
C THR A 350 15.09 -2.75 -18.51
N ASN A 351 15.44 -2.98 -17.24
CA ASN A 351 15.32 -4.28 -16.58
C ASN A 351 13.98 -4.46 -15.84
N TYR A 352 13.03 -3.52 -16.00
CA TYR A 352 11.77 -3.52 -15.25
C TYR A 352 10.95 -4.82 -15.40
N TYR A 353 11.01 -5.49 -16.55
CA TYR A 353 10.30 -6.75 -16.79
C TYR A 353 11.15 -8.01 -16.51
N GLN A 354 12.38 -7.83 -16.04
CA GLN A 354 13.23 -8.95 -15.62
C GLN A 354 12.86 -9.38 -14.20
N LEU A 355 12.94 -10.69 -13.98
CA LEU A 355 12.66 -11.33 -12.71
C LEU A 355 13.94 -11.95 -12.13
N GLU A 356 13.99 -12.04 -10.80
CA GLU A 356 14.99 -12.76 -10.03
C GLU A 356 14.23 -13.71 -9.09
N ASN A 357 14.42 -15.02 -9.26
CA ASN A 357 13.65 -16.06 -8.55
C ASN A 357 12.14 -15.87 -8.66
N ASP A 358 11.64 -15.67 -9.89
CA ASP A 358 10.22 -15.40 -10.21
C ASP A 358 9.61 -14.14 -9.58
N LEU A 359 10.44 -13.29 -8.94
CA LEU A 359 10.02 -12.04 -8.34
C LEU A 359 10.62 -10.83 -9.08
N PRO A 360 9.93 -9.69 -9.08
CA PRO A 360 10.51 -8.39 -9.43
C PRO A 360 11.88 -8.16 -8.78
N LYS A 361 12.88 -7.79 -9.58
CA LYS A 361 14.18 -7.31 -9.04
C LYS A 361 13.97 -6.12 -8.11
N SER A 362 14.77 -6.04 -7.05
CA SER A 362 14.72 -4.96 -6.03
C SER A 362 15.25 -3.60 -6.52
N TYR A 363 15.84 -3.57 -7.72
CA TYR A 363 16.42 -2.40 -8.36
C TYR A 363 15.94 -2.26 -9.80
N LEU A 364 15.93 -1.03 -10.29
CA LEU A 364 15.59 -0.65 -11.66
C LEU A 364 16.81 -0.09 -12.37
N SER A 365 16.94 -0.37 -13.66
CA SER A 365 18.01 0.15 -14.50
C SER A 365 17.43 0.70 -15.81
N PHE A 366 17.97 1.82 -16.27
CA PHE A 366 17.58 2.48 -17.51
C PHE A 366 18.82 2.84 -18.32
N LYS A 367 18.90 2.38 -19.56
CA LYS A 367 19.85 2.87 -20.54
C LYS A 367 19.20 4.02 -21.29
N ILE A 368 19.84 5.18 -21.31
CA ILE A 368 19.24 6.44 -21.72
C ILE A 368 20.05 7.02 -22.88
N ASN A 369 19.35 7.49 -23.92
CA ASN A 369 19.94 8.29 -24.98
C ASN A 369 20.05 9.75 -24.52
N CYS A 370 21.26 10.19 -24.19
CA CYS A 370 21.45 11.53 -23.62
C CYS A 370 21.21 12.66 -24.62
N LYS A 371 21.24 12.38 -25.93
CA LYS A 371 21.01 13.40 -26.96
C LYS A 371 19.55 13.85 -27.01
N GLU A 372 18.64 12.91 -26.76
CA GLU A 372 17.17 13.11 -26.83
C GLU A 372 16.59 13.73 -25.56
N ILE A 373 17.39 13.85 -24.50
CA ILE A 373 16.96 14.52 -23.27
C ILE A 373 17.14 16.02 -23.41
N ASP A 374 16.04 16.76 -23.29
CA ASP A 374 16.01 18.22 -23.44
C ASP A 374 16.90 18.91 -22.39
N GLU A 375 16.78 18.46 -21.13
CA GLU A 375 17.47 19.02 -19.95
C GLU A 375 18.92 18.55 -19.79
N MET A 376 19.45 17.77 -20.74
CA MET A 376 20.78 17.17 -20.58
C MET A 376 21.88 18.24 -20.63
N PRO A 377 22.67 18.41 -19.55
CA PRO A 377 23.75 19.39 -19.52
C PRO A 377 24.90 18.99 -20.44
N LEU A 378 25.65 19.98 -20.93
CA LEU A 378 26.82 19.75 -21.76
C LEU A 378 28.05 19.33 -20.92
N PRO A 379 28.93 18.46 -21.47
CA PRO A 379 28.79 17.70 -22.70
C PRO A 379 27.85 16.50 -22.49
N ARG A 380 27.09 16.17 -23.54
CA ARG A 380 26.16 15.02 -23.52
C ARG A 380 26.95 13.74 -23.81
N PRO A 381 26.99 12.75 -22.90
CA PRO A 381 27.49 11.41 -23.23
C PRO A 381 26.70 10.79 -24.38
N LEU A 382 27.18 9.70 -24.95
CA LEU A 382 26.38 8.92 -25.90
C LEU A 382 25.22 8.23 -25.16
N TYR A 383 25.56 7.53 -24.06
CA TYR A 383 24.58 6.87 -23.20
C TYR A 383 24.87 7.09 -21.73
N GLU A 384 23.79 7.06 -20.96
CA GLU A 384 23.83 6.93 -19.50
C GLU A 384 23.06 5.69 -19.09
N ILE A 385 23.66 4.85 -18.25
CA ILE A 385 22.92 3.81 -17.55
C ILE A 385 22.71 4.27 -16.11
N PHE A 386 21.47 4.51 -15.74
CA PHE A 386 21.08 4.87 -14.37
C PHE A 386 20.51 3.63 -13.68
N VAL A 387 21.05 3.29 -12.50
CA VAL A 387 20.59 2.19 -11.65
C VAL A 387 20.05 2.78 -10.36
N TYR A 388 18.84 2.40 -9.99
CA TYR A 388 18.12 2.93 -8.84
C TYR A 388 17.58 1.79 -7.97
N SER A 389 17.79 1.90 -6.67
CA SER A 389 17.10 1.13 -5.65
C SER A 389 16.88 1.99 -4.38
N PRO A 390 16.12 1.49 -3.39
CA PRO A 390 16.02 2.15 -2.08
C PRO A 390 17.38 2.31 -1.38
N ARG A 391 18.36 1.46 -1.70
CA ARG A 391 19.70 1.42 -1.07
C ARG A 391 20.79 2.11 -1.88
N VAL A 392 20.69 2.15 -3.22
CA VAL A 392 21.71 2.73 -4.10
C VAL A 392 21.11 3.61 -5.20
N GLU A 393 21.80 4.70 -5.52
CA GLU A 393 21.67 5.40 -6.79
C GLU A 393 23.02 5.34 -7.49
N ALA A 394 23.04 4.91 -8.75
CA ALA A 394 24.28 4.74 -9.50
C ALA A 394 24.10 5.16 -10.96
N ILE A 395 25.21 5.57 -11.57
CA ILE A 395 25.24 6.00 -12.95
C ILE A 395 26.51 5.53 -13.64
N HIS A 396 26.39 5.20 -14.93
CA HIS A 396 27.52 4.97 -15.82
C HIS A 396 27.38 5.82 -17.07
N LEU A 397 28.37 6.67 -17.31
CA LEU A 397 28.43 7.58 -18.45
C LEU A 397 29.36 7.00 -19.50
N ARG A 398 28.91 6.94 -20.76
CA ARG A 398 29.71 6.47 -21.87
C ARG A 398 29.72 7.47 -23.02
N GLY A 399 30.89 7.98 -23.40
CA GLY A 399 31.04 8.99 -24.46
C GLY A 399 30.95 8.48 -25.90
N GLY A 400 31.03 7.16 -26.13
CA GLY A 400 30.95 6.56 -27.46
C GLY A 400 30.82 5.03 -27.44
N LYS A 401 30.79 4.38 -28.60
CA LYS A 401 30.63 2.91 -28.70
C LYS A 401 31.82 2.13 -28.10
N VAL A 402 33.02 2.73 -28.08
CA VAL A 402 34.22 2.20 -27.42
C VAL A 402 34.78 3.29 -26.51
N ALA A 403 35.02 2.99 -25.24
CA ALA A 403 35.36 3.99 -24.21
C ALA A 403 36.20 3.37 -23.09
N ARG A 404 36.86 4.17 -22.24
CA ARG A 404 37.60 3.63 -21.08
C ARG A 404 37.37 4.45 -19.83
N GLY A 405 37.24 3.75 -18.70
CA GLY A 405 37.24 4.34 -17.36
C GLY A 405 36.66 3.41 -16.30
N GLY A 406 36.83 3.82 -15.03
CA GLY A 406 36.42 3.00 -13.89
C GLY A 406 35.19 3.51 -13.14
N ILE A 407 34.85 2.81 -12.06
CA ILE A 407 33.74 3.13 -11.16
C ILE A 407 34.29 3.73 -9.86
N ARG A 408 33.55 4.71 -9.31
CA ARG A 408 33.88 5.41 -8.07
C ARG A 408 32.70 5.43 -7.10
N TRP A 409 32.96 5.12 -5.84
CA TRP A 409 32.02 5.46 -4.78
C TRP A 409 32.08 6.97 -4.47
N SER A 410 30.92 7.64 -4.49
CA SER A 410 30.76 9.05 -4.15
C SER A 410 30.00 9.22 -2.82
N ASP A 411 30.37 10.25 -2.07
CA ASP A 411 29.65 10.75 -0.90
C ASP A 411 28.65 11.88 -1.25
N ARG A 412 28.65 12.35 -2.50
CA ARG A 412 27.81 13.46 -2.99
C ARG A 412 26.42 13.01 -3.43
N ARG A 413 25.56 12.64 -2.47
CA ARG A 413 24.21 12.12 -2.78
C ARG A 413 23.40 13.02 -3.73
N GLU A 414 23.47 14.33 -3.57
CA GLU A 414 22.61 15.26 -4.33
C GLU A 414 23.05 15.50 -5.77
N ASP A 415 24.34 15.33 -6.10
CA ASP A 415 24.89 15.69 -7.41
C ASP A 415 26.08 14.83 -7.88
N PHE A 416 26.18 13.57 -7.44
CA PHE A 416 27.25 12.65 -7.83
C PHE A 416 27.40 12.53 -9.35
N ARG A 417 26.33 12.69 -10.13
CA ARG A 417 26.43 12.71 -11.60
C ARG A 417 27.39 13.79 -12.10
N THR A 418 27.39 14.98 -11.49
CA THR A 418 28.31 16.08 -11.85
C THR A 418 29.76 15.71 -11.58
N GLU A 419 30.04 15.03 -10.46
CA GLU A 419 31.37 14.48 -10.17
C GLU A 419 31.79 13.43 -11.20
N VAL A 420 30.92 12.44 -11.48
CA VAL A 420 31.18 11.37 -12.44
C VAL A 420 31.41 11.94 -13.85
N LEU A 421 30.63 12.95 -14.25
CA LEU A 421 30.80 13.65 -15.54
C LEU A 421 32.15 14.38 -15.62
N GLY A 422 32.55 15.08 -14.55
CA GLY A 422 33.86 15.72 -14.46
C GLY A 422 35.02 14.71 -14.61
N LEU A 423 34.89 13.55 -13.95
CA LEU A 423 35.86 12.46 -14.04
C LEU A 423 35.89 11.81 -15.43
N MET A 424 34.74 11.65 -16.08
CA MET A 424 34.67 11.17 -17.47
C MET A 424 35.41 12.13 -18.41
N LYS A 425 35.23 13.45 -18.26
CA LYS A 425 35.95 14.46 -19.07
C LYS A 425 37.46 14.35 -18.90
N ALA A 426 37.93 14.25 -17.66
CA ALA A 426 39.35 14.08 -17.37
C ALA A 426 39.90 12.78 -18.00
N GLN A 427 39.10 11.70 -17.97
CA GLN A 427 39.45 10.42 -18.55
C GLN A 427 39.53 10.46 -20.09
N THR A 428 38.68 11.25 -20.75
CA THR A 428 38.75 11.49 -22.20
C THR A 428 40.09 12.14 -22.59
N VAL A 429 40.52 13.17 -21.86
CA VAL A 429 41.82 13.83 -22.11
C VAL A 429 42.98 12.86 -21.88
N LYS A 430 42.92 12.07 -20.80
CA LYS A 430 43.96 11.08 -20.45
C LYS A 430 44.09 9.98 -21.50
N ASN A 431 42.99 9.53 -22.09
CA ASN A 431 42.99 8.43 -23.06
C ASN A 431 43.04 8.89 -24.51
N ALA A 432 43.11 10.20 -24.80
CA ALA A 432 42.97 10.74 -26.16
C ALA A 432 43.93 10.10 -27.18
N VAL A 433 45.08 9.59 -26.73
CA VAL A 433 46.08 8.89 -27.55
C VAL A 433 45.71 7.42 -27.83
N ILE A 434 44.85 6.79 -27.04
CA ILE A 434 44.51 5.36 -27.08
C ILE A 434 43.06 5.11 -27.55
N VAL A 435 42.09 5.85 -26.99
CA VAL A 435 40.67 5.74 -27.30
C VAL A 435 40.07 7.15 -27.34
N PRO A 436 39.29 7.52 -28.37
CA PRO A 436 38.87 8.91 -28.58
C PRO A 436 37.91 9.46 -27.53
N VAL A 437 37.31 8.60 -26.69
CA VAL A 437 36.26 8.98 -25.73
C VAL A 437 36.40 8.23 -24.40
N GLY A 438 36.01 8.88 -23.29
CA GLY A 438 36.03 8.32 -21.94
C GLY A 438 34.70 7.69 -21.52
N SER A 439 34.76 6.86 -20.48
CA SER A 439 33.61 6.44 -19.68
C SER A 439 33.90 6.65 -18.20
N LYS A 440 32.85 6.72 -17.37
CA LYS A 440 33.00 6.73 -15.92
C LYS A 440 31.72 6.27 -15.25
N GLY A 441 31.83 5.44 -14.22
CA GLY A 441 30.72 5.12 -13.36
C GLY A 441 30.87 5.71 -11.96
N GLY A 442 29.77 5.89 -11.26
CA GLY A 442 29.78 6.12 -9.83
C GLY A 442 28.45 5.85 -9.16
N PHE A 443 28.48 5.66 -7.84
CA PHE A 443 27.31 5.32 -7.05
C PHE A 443 27.36 5.96 -5.66
N VAL A 444 26.18 6.12 -5.05
CA VAL A 444 25.97 6.65 -3.71
C VAL A 444 25.12 5.68 -2.88
N LEU A 445 25.46 5.56 -1.59
CA LEU A 445 24.69 4.77 -0.63
C LEU A 445 23.57 5.63 -0.05
N LYS A 446 22.37 5.08 0.05
CA LYS A 446 21.18 5.78 0.58
C LYS A 446 20.89 5.43 2.03
N GLN A 447 21.21 4.21 2.42
CA GLN A 447 21.06 3.68 3.78
C GLN A 447 22.47 3.46 4.35
N LEU A 448 23.00 4.47 5.04
CA LEU A 448 24.31 4.41 5.68
C LEU A 448 24.17 3.75 7.05
N PRO A 449 24.91 2.66 7.34
CA PRO A 449 25.03 2.13 8.70
C PRO A 449 25.62 3.16 9.66
N THR A 450 25.49 2.91 10.97
CA THR A 450 26.09 3.79 11.98
C THR A 450 27.61 3.88 11.78
N PRO A 451 28.24 5.06 11.97
CA PRO A 451 29.67 5.24 11.71
C PRO A 451 30.59 4.31 12.51
N GLU A 452 30.13 3.79 13.66
CA GLU A 452 30.91 2.86 14.47
C GLU A 452 30.99 1.44 13.87
N ASP A 453 30.06 1.06 13.00
CA ASP A 453 29.99 -0.28 12.41
C ASP A 453 30.67 -0.35 11.03
N ARG A 454 32.00 -0.43 11.06
CA ARG A 454 32.84 -0.49 9.85
C ARG A 454 32.57 -1.72 9.00
N GLU A 455 32.21 -2.85 9.60
CA GLU A 455 31.95 -4.08 8.84
C GLU A 455 30.59 -3.96 8.13
N ALA A 456 29.54 -3.46 8.81
CA ALA A 456 28.26 -3.18 8.16
C ALA A 456 28.42 -2.19 7.00
N LEU A 457 29.20 -1.11 7.19
CA LEU A 457 29.47 -0.15 6.11
C LEU A 457 30.13 -0.83 4.89
N LYS A 458 31.14 -1.68 5.13
CA LYS A 458 31.82 -2.41 4.06
C LYS A 458 30.86 -3.34 3.31
N GLN A 459 30.01 -4.07 4.03
CA GLN A 459 29.00 -4.94 3.42
C GLN A 459 27.98 -4.15 2.61
N GLU A 460 27.56 -2.97 3.08
CA GLU A 460 26.66 -2.08 2.35
C GLU A 460 27.28 -1.58 1.05
N VAL A 461 28.54 -1.14 1.08
CA VAL A 461 29.28 -0.70 -0.11
C VAL A 461 29.38 -1.83 -1.13
N ILE A 462 29.75 -3.05 -0.69
CA ILE A 462 29.83 -4.23 -1.56
C ILE A 462 28.46 -4.54 -2.18
N PHE A 463 27.38 -4.49 -1.38
CA PHE A 463 26.02 -4.73 -1.87
C PHE A 463 25.60 -3.71 -2.93
N CYS A 464 25.85 -2.42 -2.67
CA CYS A 464 25.52 -1.33 -3.58
C CYS A 464 26.33 -1.39 -4.88
N TYR A 465 27.62 -1.71 -4.78
CA TYR A 465 28.48 -1.95 -5.94
C TYR A 465 27.98 -3.13 -6.78
N LYS A 466 27.68 -4.27 -6.15
CA LYS A 466 27.12 -5.44 -6.84
C LYS A 466 25.80 -5.09 -7.54
N THR A 467 24.91 -4.35 -6.87
CA THR A 467 23.63 -3.89 -7.44
C THR A 467 23.86 -3.03 -8.69
N MET A 468 24.81 -2.09 -8.63
CA MET A 468 25.19 -1.29 -9.80
C MET A 468 25.69 -2.18 -10.94
N ILE A 469 26.60 -3.12 -10.68
CA ILE A 469 27.14 -4.02 -11.71
C ILE A 469 26.05 -4.89 -12.32
N CYS A 470 25.19 -5.50 -11.51
CA CYS A 470 24.05 -6.29 -12.01
C CYS A 470 23.13 -5.42 -12.87
N GLY A 471 22.81 -4.20 -12.46
CA GLY A 471 21.99 -3.27 -13.25
C GLY A 471 22.63 -2.88 -14.60
N LEU A 472 23.96 -2.79 -14.68
CA LEU A 472 24.66 -2.59 -15.95
C LEU A 472 24.58 -3.84 -16.85
N LEU A 473 24.81 -5.02 -16.27
CA LEU A 473 24.78 -6.30 -16.99
C LEU A 473 23.37 -6.64 -17.50
N ASP A 474 22.33 -6.28 -16.75
CA ASP A 474 20.93 -6.47 -17.12
C ASP A 474 20.55 -5.81 -18.45
N LEU A 475 21.30 -4.79 -18.88
CA LEU A 475 21.01 -3.99 -20.08
C LEU A 475 22.06 -4.16 -21.20
N THR A 476 23.17 -4.84 -20.92
CA THR A 476 24.28 -5.02 -21.86
C THR A 476 24.12 -6.34 -22.61
N ASP A 477 24.29 -6.34 -23.93
CA ASP A 477 24.34 -7.58 -24.68
C ASP A 477 25.60 -8.39 -24.35
N ASN A 478 25.60 -9.68 -24.63
CA ASN A 478 26.77 -10.54 -24.49
C ASN A 478 27.20 -11.10 -25.85
N ILE A 479 28.45 -11.53 -25.97
CA ILE A 479 28.98 -12.22 -27.15
C ILE A 479 29.15 -13.69 -26.78
N VAL A 480 28.31 -14.56 -27.33
CA VAL A 480 28.35 -16.02 -27.13
C VAL A 480 28.57 -16.67 -28.48
N ASP A 481 29.65 -17.43 -28.65
CA ASP A 481 30.00 -18.11 -29.90
C ASP A 481 30.02 -17.19 -31.15
N LYS A 482 30.38 -15.91 -30.96
CA LYS A 482 30.40 -14.81 -31.95
C LYS A 482 29.03 -14.17 -32.25
N ASP A 483 27.94 -14.71 -31.71
CA ASP A 483 26.61 -14.11 -31.82
C ASP A 483 26.35 -13.15 -30.67
N ILE A 484 25.60 -12.08 -30.96
CA ILE A 484 25.19 -11.10 -29.95
C ILE A 484 23.88 -11.59 -29.32
N VAL A 485 23.94 -11.88 -28.03
CA VAL A 485 22.81 -12.38 -27.24
C VAL A 485 22.39 -11.31 -26.24
N SER A 486 21.13 -10.89 -26.30
CA SER A 486 20.56 -9.93 -25.35
C SER A 486 20.11 -10.61 -24.07
N PRO A 487 20.15 -9.92 -22.91
CA PRO A 487 19.52 -10.38 -21.68
C PRO A 487 18.04 -10.76 -21.88
N PRO A 488 17.52 -11.73 -21.10
CA PRO A 488 16.13 -12.15 -21.20
C PRO A 488 15.17 -11.00 -20.86
N ASN A 489 13.98 -11.02 -21.45
CA ASN A 489 12.90 -10.05 -21.21
C ASN A 489 13.32 -8.58 -21.39
N LEU A 490 14.27 -8.34 -22.31
CA LEU A 490 14.79 -7.02 -22.65
C LEU A 490 14.32 -6.59 -24.03
N ILE A 491 13.58 -5.48 -24.12
CA ILE A 491 13.27 -4.83 -25.39
C ILE A 491 14.38 -3.82 -25.72
N LYS A 492 15.00 -4.00 -26.90
CA LYS A 492 16.02 -3.09 -27.44
C LYS A 492 15.36 -2.01 -28.30
N ARG A 493 15.71 -0.74 -28.05
CA ARG A 493 15.33 0.41 -28.89
C ARG A 493 16.55 1.10 -29.53
N ASP A 494 17.68 0.42 -29.52
CA ASP A 494 18.96 0.82 -30.06
C ASP A 494 19.66 -0.36 -30.75
N ASP A 495 20.81 -0.10 -31.35
CA ASP A 495 21.66 -1.14 -31.95
C ASP A 495 22.14 -2.15 -30.88
N ASP A 496 22.67 -3.28 -31.35
CA ASP A 496 23.45 -4.20 -30.53
C ASP A 496 24.61 -3.49 -29.82
N ASP A 497 24.72 -3.74 -28.52
CA ASP A 497 25.68 -3.08 -27.63
C ASP A 497 26.25 -4.06 -26.61
N PRO A 498 27.18 -4.94 -27.04
CA PRO A 498 27.83 -5.91 -26.15
C PRO A 498 28.96 -5.30 -25.31
N TYR A 499 29.20 -4.00 -25.46
CA TYR A 499 30.38 -3.35 -24.90
C TYR A 499 30.08 -2.72 -23.52
N LEU A 500 30.66 -3.30 -22.47
CA LEU A 500 30.59 -2.73 -21.12
C LEU A 500 31.99 -2.43 -20.60
N VAL A 501 32.16 -1.22 -20.05
CA VAL A 501 33.44 -0.77 -19.50
C VAL A 501 33.34 -0.68 -18.00
N VAL A 502 34.00 -1.60 -17.32
CA VAL A 502 34.12 -1.60 -15.86
C VAL A 502 35.58 -1.80 -15.50
N ALA A 503 36.13 -0.87 -14.75
CA ALA A 503 37.41 -1.03 -14.07
C ALA A 503 37.25 -0.52 -12.64
N ALA A 504 37.85 -1.20 -11.67
CA ALA A 504 37.97 -0.62 -10.34
C ALA A 504 38.90 0.60 -10.41
N ASP A 505 38.45 1.75 -9.92
CA ASP A 505 39.28 2.97 -9.84
C ASP A 505 39.63 3.29 -8.39
N LYS A 506 38.62 3.54 -7.54
CA LYS A 506 38.80 3.83 -6.11
C LYS A 506 37.51 3.58 -5.31
N GLY A 507 37.67 2.94 -4.14
CA GLY A 507 36.56 2.36 -3.38
C GLY A 507 36.30 0.93 -3.83
#